data_AF-A0A377X9D1-F1
#
_entry.id   AF-A0A377X9D1-F1
#
_cell.length_a   1.000
_cell.length_b   1.000
_cell.length_c   1.000
_cell.angle_alpha   90.00
_cell.angle_beta   90.00
_cell.angle_gamma   90.00
#
_symmetry.space_group_name_H-M   'P 1'
#
loop_
_entity.id
_entity.type
_entity.pdbx_description
1 polymer ?
#
loop_
_entity_poly.entity_id
_entity_poly.type
_entity_poly.pdbx_seq_one_letter_code
_entity_poly.pdbx_strand_id
1 'polypeptide(L)'
;MKLQIHSLHGIKALHWQGDTQALSLTPPVDASSPDGWSIIMPVWNSEPGAANRWRLSVVVEDKQGQRVSSNEIALALTEPLVKFTTPGVSWTDSP
;
A
#
# COMPACT_ATOMS: atom_id res chain seq x y z
N MET A 1 -6.84 1.90 0.79
CA MET A 1 -6.15 2.31 2.03
C MET A 1 -7.02 3.31 2.78
N LYS A 2 -6.84 3.49 4.09
CA LYS A 2 -7.58 4.51 4.86
C LYS A 2 -6.62 5.48 5.52
N LEU A 3 -6.80 6.77 5.27
CA LEU A 3 -6.10 7.85 5.97
C LEU A 3 -7.08 8.56 6.90
N GLN A 4 -6.69 8.74 8.15
CA GLN A 4 -7.47 9.51 9.11
C GLN A 4 -6.78 10.85 9.33
N ILE A 5 -7.38 11.91 8.79
CA ILE A 5 -6.84 13.27 8.85
C ILE A 5 -7.84 14.16 9.58
N HIS A 6 -7.35 14.92 10.56
CA HIS A 6 -8.11 15.96 11.22
C HIS A 6 -7.51 17.32 10.88
N SER A 7 -8.23 18.14 10.10
CA SER A 7 -7.78 19.48 9.70
C SER A 7 -8.90 20.50 9.88
N LEU A 8 -8.61 21.60 10.56
CA LEU A 8 -9.55 22.71 10.77
C LEU A 8 -9.67 23.62 9.53
N HIS A 9 -8.66 23.61 8.65
CA HIS A 9 -8.56 24.54 7.51
C HIS A 9 -8.71 23.82 6.16
N GLY A 10 -9.03 22.53 6.19
CA GLY A 10 -9.15 21.68 5.00
C GLY A 10 -7.78 21.30 4.44
N ILE A 11 -7.76 20.18 3.72
CA ILE A 11 -6.55 19.64 3.09
C ILE A 11 -6.29 20.43 1.79
N LYS A 12 -5.05 20.83 1.59
CA LYS A 12 -4.55 21.42 0.35
C LYS A 12 -3.82 20.37 -0.50
N ALA A 13 -2.96 19.57 0.13
CA ALA A 13 -2.20 18.54 -0.57
C ALA A 13 -1.82 17.38 0.35
N LEU A 14 -1.64 16.21 -0.26
CA LEU A 14 -1.06 15.02 0.36
C LEU A 14 0.27 14.71 -0.34
N HIS A 15 1.33 14.59 0.45
CA HIS A 15 2.67 14.31 -0.04
C HIS A 15 3.16 12.97 0.50
N TRP A 16 3.22 11.98 -0.38
CA TRP A 16 3.73 10.65 -0.05
C TRP A 16 5.26 10.64 0.06
N GLN A 17 5.76 9.92 1.06
CA GLN A 17 7.18 9.78 1.37
C GLN A 17 7.53 8.33 1.70
N GLY A 18 8.83 8.02 1.70
CA GLY A 18 9.34 6.67 1.90
C GLY A 18 9.61 5.95 0.58
N ASP A 19 9.28 4.67 0.50
CA ASP A 19 9.61 3.81 -0.65
C ASP A 19 8.65 4.00 -1.86
N THR A 20 8.30 5.24 -2.17
CA THR A 20 7.35 5.62 -3.22
C THR A 20 7.84 5.34 -4.65
N GLN A 21 9.12 5.04 -4.84
CA GLN A 21 9.66 4.59 -6.14
C GLN A 21 9.43 3.10 -6.37
N ALA A 22 9.55 2.29 -5.31
CA ALA A 22 9.31 0.85 -5.38
C ALA A 22 7.82 0.52 -5.36
N LEU A 23 7.01 1.37 -4.71
CA LEU A 23 5.57 1.22 -4.59
C LEU A 23 4.86 2.13 -5.60
N SER A 24 3.96 1.56 -6.41
CA SER A 24 3.10 2.38 -7.26
C SER A 24 1.88 2.86 -6.48
N LEU A 25 1.83 4.16 -6.22
CA LEU A 25 0.72 4.86 -5.58
C LEU A 25 -0.24 5.39 -6.65
N THR A 26 -1.50 4.98 -6.58
CA THR A 26 -2.54 5.46 -7.51
C THR A 26 -3.49 6.40 -6.75
N PRO A 27 -3.59 7.67 -7.18
CA PRO A 27 -4.47 8.63 -6.54
C PRO A 27 -5.95 8.36 -6.88
N PRO A 28 -6.89 8.75 -6.00
CA PRO A 28 -8.29 8.92 -6.37
C PRO A 28 -8.48 10.11 -7.34
N VAL A 29 -9.72 10.34 -7.77
CA VAL A 29 -10.07 11.46 -8.68
C VAL A 29 -9.58 12.82 -8.15
N ASP A 30 -9.66 13.04 -6.84
CA ASP A 30 -9.09 14.19 -6.15
C ASP A 30 -7.89 13.74 -5.31
N ALA A 31 -6.66 14.03 -5.75
CA ALA A 31 -5.46 13.64 -5.04
C ALA A 31 -5.30 14.28 -3.64
N SER A 32 -6.09 15.30 -3.28
CA SER A 32 -6.13 15.84 -1.92
C SER A 32 -7.08 15.05 -0.99
N SER A 33 -7.89 14.15 -1.54
CA SER A 33 -8.81 13.29 -0.78
C SER A 33 -8.03 12.34 0.13
N PRO A 34 -8.41 12.22 1.42
CA PRO A 34 -7.87 11.19 2.31
C PRO A 34 -8.31 9.78 1.91
N ASP A 35 -9.40 9.65 1.15
CA ASP A 35 -10.03 8.39 0.79
C ASP A 35 -9.80 8.03 -0.67
N GLY A 36 -9.72 6.73 -0.95
CA GLY A 36 -9.65 6.18 -2.31
C GLY A 36 -8.23 5.94 -2.85
N TRP A 37 -7.19 6.23 -2.07
CA TRP A 37 -5.82 5.86 -2.42
C TRP A 37 -5.64 4.34 -2.45
N SER A 38 -4.93 3.88 -3.48
CA SER A 38 -4.52 2.49 -3.64
C SER A 38 -3.02 2.37 -3.88
N ILE A 39 -2.47 1.22 -3.48
CA ILE A 39 -1.07 0.86 -3.62
C ILE A 39 -1.01 -0.44 -4.41
N ILE A 40 -0.17 -0.48 -5.43
CA ILE A 40 0.17 -1.71 -6.14
C ILE A 40 1.49 -2.20 -5.54
N MET A 41 1.42 -3.36 -4.90
CA MET A 41 2.59 -4.02 -4.31
C MET A 41 3.43 -4.67 -5.41
N PRO A 42 4.77 -4.62 -5.32
CA PRO A 42 5.64 -5.43 -6.16
C PRO A 42 5.33 -6.92 -6.01
N VAL A 43 5.75 -7.70 -7.02
CA VAL A 43 5.72 -9.17 -6.93
C VAL A 43 6.62 -9.64 -5.80
N TRP A 44 6.25 -10.78 -5.19
CA TRP A 44 7.08 -11.43 -4.18
C TRP A 44 8.46 -11.77 -4.75
N ASN A 45 9.52 -11.32 -4.08
CA ASN A 45 10.89 -11.73 -4.39
C ASN A 45 11.30 -12.89 -3.46
N SER A 46 11.57 -14.06 -4.04
CA SER A 46 11.98 -15.27 -3.33
C SER A 46 13.49 -15.41 -3.12
N GLU A 47 14.30 -14.44 -3.56
CA GLU A 47 15.74 -14.46 -3.37
C GLU A 47 16.10 -14.48 -1.87
N PRO A 48 17.11 -15.27 -1.45
CA PRO A 48 17.56 -15.26 -0.06
C PRO A 48 17.93 -13.85 0.40
N GLY A 49 17.29 -13.40 1.48
CA GLY A 49 17.51 -12.06 2.05
C GLY A 49 16.67 -10.94 1.42
N ALA A 50 15.79 -11.24 0.45
CA ALA A 50 14.84 -10.27 -0.06
C ALA A 50 13.93 -9.73 1.06
N ALA A 51 13.88 -8.41 1.21
CA ALA A 51 13.20 -7.78 2.34
C ALA A 51 11.67 -7.94 2.27
N ASN A 52 11.08 -7.84 1.06
CA ASN A 52 9.63 -7.84 0.82
C ASN A 52 8.86 -6.92 1.80
N ARG A 53 9.48 -5.79 2.16
CA ARG A 53 9.00 -4.83 3.15
C ARG A 53 9.29 -3.42 2.66
N TRP A 54 8.34 -2.53 2.90
CA TRP A 54 8.41 -1.13 2.51
C TRP A 54 7.83 -0.24 3.60
N ARG A 55 8.28 1.01 3.63
CA ARG A 55 7.82 2.03 4.58
C ARG A 55 7.29 3.22 3.81
N LEU A 56 6.10 3.66 4.19
CA LEU A 56 5.47 4.86 3.67
C LEU A 56 5.08 5.81 4.80
N SER A 57 5.03 7.08 4.50
CA SER A 57 4.35 8.09 5.31
C SER A 57 3.71 9.13 4.40
N VAL A 58 2.79 9.91 4.94
CA VAL A 58 2.15 11.02 4.24
C VAL A 58 2.31 12.30 5.02
N VAL A 59 2.71 13.36 4.35
CA VAL A 59 2.64 14.73 4.88
C VAL A 59 1.41 15.41 4.33
N VAL A 60 0.57 15.89 5.24
CA VAL A 60 -0.62 16.67 4.93
C VAL A 60 -0.25 18.14 4.98
N GLU A 61 -0.49 18.87 3.89
CA GLU A 61 -0.47 20.34 3.88
C GLU A 61 -1.90 20.86 3.94
N ASP A 62 -2.19 21.79 4.86
CA ASP A 62 -3.48 22.47 4.93
C ASP A 62 -3.49 23.76 4.09
N LYS A 63 -4.66 24.42 4.00
CA LYS A 63 -4.80 25.66 3.22
C LYS A 63 -4.06 26.87 3.80
N GLN A 64 -3.60 26.82 5.05
CA GLN A 64 -2.77 27.85 5.66
C GLN A 64 -1.26 27.56 5.50
N GLY A 65 -0.91 26.41 4.90
CA GLY A 65 0.48 25.98 4.71
C GLY A 65 1.05 25.24 5.92
N GLN A 66 0.24 24.88 6.92
CA GLN A 66 0.67 24.01 8.01
C GLN A 66 0.91 22.61 7.46
N ARG A 67 1.97 21.96 7.92
CA ARG A 67 2.35 20.61 7.50
C ARG A 67 2.49 19.67 8.68
N VAL A 68 1.84 18.52 8.58
CA VAL A 68 1.90 17.45 9.60
C VAL A 68 2.18 16.13 8.91
N SER A 69 3.13 15.37 9.44
CA SER A 69 3.42 14.00 8.99
C SER A 69 2.55 13.00 9.73
N SER A 70 2.10 11.97 9.03
CA SER A 70 1.53 10.77 9.63
C SER A 70 2.59 10.01 10.43
N ASN A 71 2.12 9.02 11.19
CA ASN A 71 2.92 7.88 11.58
C ASN A 71 3.39 7.07 10.36
N GLU A 72 4.37 6.21 10.56
CA GLU A 72 4.83 5.30 9.51
C GLU A 72 3.81 4.19 9.23
N ILE A 73 3.69 3.86 7.95
CA ILE A 73 2.91 2.75 7.41
C ILE A 73 3.91 1.69 6.95
N ALA A 74 3.99 0.59 7.69
CA ALA A 74 4.80 -0.57 7.31
C ALA A 74 3.98 -1.51 6.43
N LEU A 75 4.50 -1.81 5.24
CA LEU A 75 3.93 -2.76 4.30
C LEU A 75 4.85 -3.98 4.24
N ALA A 76 4.29 -5.17 4.41
CA ALA A 76 5.01 -6.43 4.31
C ALA A 76 4.22 -7.38 3.42
N LEU A 77 4.87 -7.91 2.40
CA LEU A 77 4.29 -8.95 1.56
C LEU A 77 4.64 -10.31 2.18
N THR A 78 3.69 -11.24 2.17
CA THR A 78 3.92 -12.63 2.58
C THR A 78 4.05 -13.51 1.34
N GLU A 79 4.78 -14.60 1.47
CA GLU A 79 4.93 -15.57 0.39
C GLU A 79 3.55 -16.05 -0.12
N PRO A 80 3.34 -16.05 -1.45
CA PRO A 80 2.08 -16.54 -2.02
C PRO A 80 1.85 -18.02 -1.70
N LEU A 81 0.62 -18.37 -1.34
CA LEU A 81 0.19 -19.77 -1.23
C LEU A 81 0.11 -20.37 -2.64
N VAL A 82 1.17 -21.05 -3.07
CA VAL A 82 1.11 -21.89 -4.26
C VAL A 82 0.44 -23.21 -3.90
N LYS A 83 -0.77 -23.43 -4.43
CA LYS A 83 -1.38 -24.76 -4.44
C LYS A 83 -0.56 -25.62 -5.41
N PHE A 84 0.34 -26.44 -4.87
CA PHE A 84 0.92 -27.53 -5.65
C PHE A 84 -0.19 -28.55 -5.92
N THR A 85 -0.73 -28.59 -7.14
CA THR A 85 -1.41 -29.80 -7.61
C THR A 85 -0.37 -30.90 -7.63
N THR A 86 -0.45 -31.84 -6.68
CA THR A 86 0.31 -33.07 -6.74
C THR A 86 0.00 -33.74 -8.08
N PRO A 87 0.98 -33.97 -8.97
CA PRO A 87 0.75 -34.77 -10.18
C PRO A 87 0.37 -36.18 -9.70
N GLY A 88 -0.90 -36.57 -9.85
CA GLY A 88 -1.36 -37.93 -9.56
C GLY A 88 -2.58 -38.08 -8.65
N VAL A 89 -3.17 -37.01 -8.10
CA VAL A 89 -4.46 -37.13 -7.38
C VAL A 89 -5.57 -36.49 -8.21
N SER A 90 -6.19 -37.29 -9.06
CA SER A 90 -7.52 -36.98 -9.59
C SER A 90 -8.55 -37.36 -8.54
N TRP A 91 -9.20 -36.38 -7.90
CA TRP A 91 -10.44 -36.64 -7.21
C TRP A 91 -11.50 -36.90 -8.28
N THR A 92 -11.78 -38.18 -8.54
CA THR A 92 -12.98 -38.58 -9.28
C THR A 92 -14.17 -38.25 -8.40
N ASP A 93 -14.76 -37.08 -8.62
CA ASP A 93 -16.12 -36.80 -8.17
C ASP A 93 -17.02 -37.81 -8.89
N SER A 94 -17.53 -38.80 -8.16
CA SER A 94 -18.48 -39.77 -8.69
C SER A 94 -19.90 -39.28 -8.38
N PRO A 95 -20.84 -39.44 -9.34
CA PRO A 95 -22.16 -38.82 -9.31
C PRO A 95 -23.11 -39.39 -8.25
#